data_AF-A0A2E8U777-F1
#
_entry.id   AF-A0A2E8U777-F1
#
_cell.length_a   1.000
_cell.length_b   1.000
_cell.length_c   1.000
_cell.angle_alpha   90.00
_cell.angle_beta   90.00
_cell.angle_gamma   90.00
#
_symmetry.space_group_name_H-M   'P 1'
#
loop_
_entity.id
_entity.type
_entity.pdbx_description
1 polymer ?
#
loop_
_entity_poly.entity_id
_entity_poly.type
_entity_poly.pdbx_seq_one_letter_code
_entity_poly.pdbx_strand_id
1 'polypeptide(L)'
;MSERSPVLGLALLLAPTLCLVALRLASTALEEVVSEDKVLMYSLHGAALLVGLIMFMRYRKVEDHEYHRSQAIRKLSKSYSREDRGLWEKADSAIERLESRAKAPKKGRSAMRAMALEKGSIGSMNTEKREEEIPDEQADGETRNMGISTIVDEQAITEPKGPGLISRLSTWFSTSLENSAKRRMERKSSKSKKTKTSDSNDMWASSSESSLARSVSSCPTCGALNNSGTAYCTSCGDLMS
;
A
#
# COMPACT_ATOMS: atom_id res chain seq x y z
N MET A 1 -16.63 -14.82 34.05
CA MET A 1 -16.18 -13.54 34.65
C MET A 1 -14.83 -13.72 35.32
N SER A 2 -13.72 -13.49 34.61
CA SER A 2 -12.42 -13.31 35.28
C SER A 2 -12.26 -11.82 35.57
N GLU A 3 -12.40 -11.43 36.84
CA GLU A 3 -12.11 -10.07 37.24
C GLU A 3 -10.61 -9.82 37.10
N ARG A 4 -10.24 -8.95 36.15
CA ARG A 4 -8.86 -8.49 36.01
C ARG A 4 -8.52 -7.58 37.18
N SER A 5 -7.44 -7.86 37.90
CA SER A 5 -7.08 -7.09 39.08
C SER A 5 -6.86 -5.61 38.73
N PRO A 6 -7.49 -4.66 39.45
CA PRO A 6 -7.33 -3.23 39.17
C PRO A 6 -5.90 -2.75 39.42
N VAL A 7 -5.18 -3.42 40.32
CA VAL A 7 -3.78 -3.17 40.65
C VAL A 7 -2.88 -3.41 39.43
N LEU A 8 -3.08 -4.52 38.70
CA LEU A 8 -2.30 -4.79 37.50
C LEU A 8 -2.60 -3.77 36.39
N GLY A 9 -3.84 -3.31 36.28
CA GLY A 9 -4.20 -2.21 35.37
C GLY A 9 -3.45 -0.92 35.70
N LEU A 10 -3.44 -0.51 36.97
CA LEU A 10 -2.70 0.68 37.42
C LEU A 10 -1.19 0.51 37.19
N ALA A 11 -0.63 -0.67 37.47
CA ALA A 11 0.77 -0.96 37.23
C ALA A 11 1.13 -0.82 35.73
N LEU A 12 0.28 -1.31 34.82
CA LEU A 12 0.47 -1.15 33.37
C LEU A 12 0.39 0.31 32.90
N LEU A 13 -0.44 1.13 33.56
CA LEU A 13 -0.53 2.57 33.27
C LEU A 13 0.76 3.31 33.65
N LEU A 14 1.38 2.95 34.77
CA LEU A 14 2.58 3.59 35.30
C LEU A 14 3.89 2.95 34.82
N ALA A 15 3.86 1.71 34.32
CA ALA A 15 5.07 1.00 33.91
C ALA A 15 5.95 1.75 32.88
N PRO A 16 5.40 2.39 31.83
CA PRO A 16 6.23 3.10 30.86
C PRO A 16 6.95 4.32 31.45
N THR A 17 6.30 5.05 32.36
CA THR A 17 6.92 6.22 33.02
C THR A 17 7.96 5.78 34.04
N LEU A 18 7.70 4.69 34.79
CA LEU A 18 8.68 4.09 35.70
C LEU A 18 9.92 3.57 34.94
N CYS A 19 9.72 2.97 33.77
CA CYS A 19 10.82 2.54 32.91
C CYS A 19 11.70 3.73 32.48
N LEU A 20 11.10 4.85 32.08
CA LEU A 20 11.86 6.06 31.76
C LEU A 20 12.63 6.61 32.96
N VAL A 21 12.05 6.62 34.15
CA VAL A 21 12.75 7.04 35.37
C VAL A 21 13.93 6.12 35.66
N ALA A 22 13.75 4.80 35.51
CA ALA A 22 14.84 3.84 35.67
C ALA A 22 15.98 4.09 34.67
N LEU A 23 15.66 4.39 33.40
CA LEU A 23 16.67 4.73 32.38
C LEU A 23 17.41 6.03 32.70
N ARG A 24 16.72 7.04 33.24
CA ARG A 24 17.36 8.29 33.69
C ARG A 24 18.36 8.04 34.82
N LEU A 25 17.97 7.24 35.81
CA LEU A 25 18.87 6.86 36.91
C LEU A 25 20.07 6.04 36.41
N ALA A 26 19.88 5.22 35.36
CA ALA A 26 20.94 4.39 34.79
C ALA A 26 21.95 5.19 33.94
N SER A 27 21.54 6.31 33.34
CA SER A 27 22.43 7.12 32.48
C SER A 27 22.39 8.61 32.83
N THR A 28 23.48 9.10 33.41
CA THR A 28 23.66 10.51 33.75
C THR A 28 23.58 11.42 32.52
N ALA A 29 24.00 10.94 31.35
CA ALA A 29 23.91 11.68 30.09
C ALA A 29 22.46 11.96 29.64
N LEU A 30 21.53 11.02 29.86
CA LEU A 30 20.11 11.28 29.58
C LEU A 30 19.51 12.24 30.61
N GLU A 31 19.93 12.14 31.87
CA GLU A 31 19.44 13.05 32.90
C GLU A 31 19.89 14.49 32.63
N GLU A 32 21.13 14.71 32.22
CA GLU A 32 21.64 16.04 31.86
C GLU A 32 20.83 16.66 30.71
N VAL A 33 20.67 15.95 29.59
CA VAL A 33 19.92 16.45 28.43
C VAL A 33 18.45 16.70 28.74
N VAL A 34 17.82 15.84 29.53
CA VAL A 34 16.38 15.96 29.81
C VAL A 34 16.09 16.93 30.95
N SER A 35 17.04 17.18 31.84
CA SER A 35 16.90 18.19 32.91
C SER A 35 17.06 19.62 32.39
N GLU A 36 17.83 19.82 31.33
CA GLU A 36 18.04 21.13 30.68
C GLU A 36 16.72 21.71 30.13
N ASP A 37 15.87 20.87 29.54
CA ASP A 37 14.59 21.28 28.95
C ASP A 37 13.38 20.66 29.67
N LYS A 38 12.66 21.51 30.41
CA LYS A 38 11.40 21.15 31.09
C LYS A 38 10.32 20.70 30.11
N VAL A 39 10.25 21.28 28.91
CA VAL A 39 9.26 20.90 27.89
C VAL A 39 9.56 19.49 27.38
N LEU A 40 10.83 19.17 27.14
CA LEU A 40 11.27 17.83 26.78
C LEU A 40 10.94 16.80 27.88
N MET A 41 11.21 17.15 29.14
CA MET A 41 10.87 16.29 30.28
C MET A 41 9.37 15.98 30.37
N TYR A 42 8.52 17.00 30.32
CA TYR A 42 7.06 16.79 30.42
C TYR A 42 6.51 16.06 29.19
N SER A 43 7.01 16.35 28.00
CA SER A 43 6.56 15.68 26.77
C SER A 43 6.94 14.20 26.75
N LEU A 44 8.14 13.84 27.21
CA LEU A 44 8.59 12.44 27.26
C LEU A 44 7.75 11.61 28.24
N HIS A 45 7.51 12.15 29.45
CA HIS A 45 6.63 11.49 30.43
C HIS A 45 5.18 11.48 29.96
N GLY A 46 4.71 12.53 29.28
CA GLY A 46 3.39 12.58 28.67
C GLY A 46 3.19 11.51 27.59
N ALA A 47 4.19 11.31 26.73
CA ALA A 47 4.16 10.26 25.71
C ALA A 47 4.17 8.85 26.34
N ALA A 48 5.00 8.62 27.36
CA ALA A 48 5.00 7.35 28.09
C ALA A 48 3.67 7.08 28.81
N LEU A 49 3.06 8.10 29.41
CA LEU A 49 1.73 7.99 30.02
C LEU A 49 0.66 7.70 28.97
N LEU A 50 0.74 8.30 27.77
CA LEU A 50 -0.16 7.98 26.65
C LEU A 50 -0.05 6.49 26.25
N VAL A 51 1.17 5.95 26.16
CA VAL A 51 1.39 4.52 25.89
C VAL A 51 0.81 3.67 27.01
N GLY A 52 1.04 4.04 28.27
CA GLY A 52 0.46 3.38 29.44
C GLY A 52 -1.07 3.41 29.43
N LEU A 53 -1.67 4.52 28.99
CA LEU A 53 -3.12 4.67 28.86
C LEU A 53 -3.68 3.74 27.79
N ILE A 54 -3.02 3.62 26.63
CA ILE A 54 -3.39 2.68 25.58
C ILE A 54 -3.33 1.23 26.11
N MET A 55 -2.27 0.87 26.84
CA MET A 55 -2.14 -0.44 27.47
C MET A 55 -3.24 -0.68 28.51
N PHE A 56 -3.54 0.31 29.35
CA PHE A 56 -4.60 0.24 30.35
C PHE A 56 -5.98 0.05 29.72
N MET A 57 -6.31 0.80 28.67
CA MET A 57 -7.56 0.67 27.94
C MET A 57 -7.70 -0.74 27.33
N ARG A 58 -6.61 -1.26 26.75
CA ARG A 58 -6.59 -2.62 26.18
C ARG A 58 -6.70 -3.69 27.27
N TYR A 59 -6.02 -3.53 28.40
CA TYR A 59 -6.09 -4.43 29.55
C TYR A 59 -7.46 -4.42 30.23
N ARG A 60 -8.20 -3.31 30.19
CA ARG A 60 -9.56 -3.25 30.73
C ARG A 60 -10.62 -3.81 29.79
N LYS A 61 -10.30 -3.99 28.51
CA LYS A 61 -11.20 -4.64 27.56
C LYS A 61 -11.31 -6.12 27.92
N VAL A 62 -12.38 -6.47 28.62
CA VAL A 62 -12.77 -7.86 28.91
C VAL A 62 -13.76 -8.29 27.83
N GLU A 63 -13.36 -9.30 27.07
CA GLU A 63 -14.21 -9.94 26.07
C GLU A 63 -14.93 -11.08 26.80
N ASP A 64 -16.06 -10.75 27.42
CA ASP A 64 -16.88 -11.75 28.09
C ASP A 64 -17.66 -12.59 27.07
N HIS A 65 -18.27 -13.69 27.49
CA HIS A 65 -19.11 -14.50 26.60
C HIS A 65 -20.28 -13.68 26.01
N GLU A 66 -20.83 -12.74 26.80
CA GLU A 66 -21.85 -11.79 26.34
C GLU A 66 -21.29 -10.81 25.28
N TYR A 67 -19.99 -10.48 25.34
CA TYR A 67 -19.32 -9.66 24.33
C TYR A 67 -19.24 -10.38 22.98
N HIS A 68 -18.88 -11.67 22.97
CA HIS A 68 -18.87 -12.46 21.74
C HIS A 68 -20.27 -12.67 21.16
N ARG A 69 -21.27 -12.94 22.01
CA ARG A 69 -22.68 -13.05 21.59
C ARG A 69 -23.19 -11.75 20.98
N SER A 70 -22.97 -10.62 21.66
CA SER A 70 -23.37 -9.31 21.16
C SER A 70 -22.58 -8.91 19.90
N GLN A 71 -21.30 -9.30 19.78
CA GLN A 71 -20.51 -9.09 18.58
C GLN A 71 -21.08 -9.89 17.39
N ALA A 72 -21.48 -11.14 17.60
CA ALA A 72 -22.14 -11.95 16.57
C ALA A 72 -23.49 -11.32 16.13
N ILE A 73 -24.32 -10.88 17.07
CA ILE A 73 -25.58 -10.18 16.76
C ILE A 73 -25.30 -8.87 16.01
N ARG A 74 -24.26 -8.14 16.42
CA ARG A 74 -23.88 -6.87 15.79
C ARG A 74 -23.37 -7.07 14.35
N LYS A 75 -22.71 -8.20 14.05
CA LYS A 75 -22.37 -8.58 12.66
C LYS A 75 -23.63 -8.72 11.79
N LEU A 76 -24.73 -9.24 12.36
CA LEU A 76 -26.01 -9.42 11.67
C LEU A 76 -26.91 -8.16 11.66
N SER A 77 -26.59 -7.13 12.46
CA SER A 77 -27.40 -5.91 12.60
C SER A 77 -27.71 -5.22 11.27
N LYS A 78 -26.82 -5.31 10.29
CA LYS A 78 -27.03 -4.74 8.94
C LYS A 78 -28.08 -5.49 8.15
N SER A 79 -28.14 -6.82 8.29
CA SER A 79 -29.16 -7.65 7.64
C SER A 79 -30.52 -7.38 8.27
N TYR A 80 -30.61 -7.35 9.61
CA TYR A 80 -31.83 -6.96 10.32
C TYR A 80 -32.29 -5.54 9.96
N SER A 81 -31.38 -4.57 9.94
CA SER A 81 -31.70 -3.20 9.53
C SER A 81 -32.17 -3.09 8.07
N ARG A 82 -31.84 -4.04 7.21
CA ARG A 82 -32.36 -4.10 5.83
C ARG A 82 -33.72 -4.79 5.79
N GLU A 83 -33.87 -5.87 6.54
CA GLU A 83 -35.14 -6.56 6.73
C GLU A 83 -36.23 -5.62 7.26
N ASP A 84 -35.93 -4.85 8.31
CA ASP A 84 -36.82 -3.81 8.87
C ASP A 84 -37.19 -2.72 7.85
N ARG A 85 -36.31 -2.45 6.87
CA ARG A 85 -36.57 -1.51 5.77
C ARG A 85 -37.42 -2.12 4.64
N GLY A 86 -37.95 -3.31 4.85
CA GLY A 86 -38.77 -4.06 3.90
C GLY A 86 -37.95 -4.63 2.75
N LEU A 87 -36.78 -5.24 3.02
CA LEU A 87 -35.97 -5.89 2.00
C LEU A 87 -36.76 -6.98 1.26
N TRP A 88 -37.55 -7.77 1.99
CA TRP A 88 -38.36 -8.86 1.46
C TRP A 88 -39.53 -8.37 0.62
N GLU A 89 -40.21 -7.31 1.06
CA GLU A 89 -41.30 -6.67 0.31
C GLU A 89 -40.83 -6.08 -1.04
N LYS A 90 -39.53 -5.79 -1.15
CA LYS A 90 -38.90 -5.25 -2.37
C LYS A 90 -38.14 -6.31 -3.16
N ALA A 91 -38.26 -7.59 -2.80
CA ALA A 91 -37.50 -8.68 -3.42
C ALA A 91 -37.74 -8.74 -4.94
N ASP A 92 -39.00 -8.69 -5.38
CA ASP A 92 -39.35 -8.74 -6.81
C ASP A 92 -38.71 -7.60 -7.59
N SER A 93 -38.80 -6.37 -7.06
CA SER A 93 -38.17 -5.18 -7.67
C SER A 93 -36.64 -5.28 -7.69
N ALA A 94 -36.05 -5.94 -6.70
CA ALA A 94 -34.61 -6.16 -6.63
C ALA A 94 -34.17 -7.20 -7.65
N ILE A 95 -34.95 -8.28 -7.84
CA ILE A 95 -34.72 -9.30 -8.86
C ILE A 95 -34.83 -8.67 -10.25
N GLU A 96 -35.88 -7.91 -10.53
CA GLU A 96 -36.06 -7.22 -11.81
C GLU A 96 -34.89 -6.27 -12.13
N ARG A 97 -34.39 -5.54 -11.12
CA ARG A 97 -33.19 -4.70 -11.25
C ARG A 97 -31.92 -5.50 -11.51
N LEU A 98 -31.77 -6.67 -10.90
CA LEU A 98 -30.64 -7.56 -11.15
C LEU A 98 -30.73 -8.19 -12.53
N GLU A 99 -31.90 -8.62 -12.97
CA GLU A 99 -32.15 -9.15 -14.30
C GLU A 99 -31.88 -8.11 -15.38
N SER A 100 -32.41 -6.89 -15.22
CA SER A 100 -32.15 -5.80 -16.16
C SER A 100 -30.67 -5.44 -16.21
N ARG A 101 -29.96 -5.44 -15.06
CA ARG A 101 -28.51 -5.23 -15.01
C ARG A 101 -27.70 -6.39 -15.60
N ALA A 102 -28.19 -7.63 -15.50
CA ALA A 102 -27.58 -8.80 -16.11
C ALA A 102 -27.75 -8.78 -17.65
N LYS A 103 -28.94 -8.37 -18.13
CA LYS A 103 -29.27 -8.20 -19.55
C LYS A 103 -28.58 -6.96 -20.17
N ALA A 104 -28.17 -5.99 -19.36
CA ALA A 104 -27.51 -4.79 -19.84
C ALA A 104 -26.13 -5.10 -20.45
N PRO A 105 -25.83 -4.62 -21.67
CA PRO A 105 -24.56 -4.90 -22.32
C PRO A 105 -23.41 -4.24 -21.55
N LYS A 106 -22.53 -5.07 -20.95
CA LYS A 106 -21.27 -4.61 -20.35
C LYS A 106 -20.29 -4.27 -21.49
N LYS A 107 -19.54 -3.18 -21.38
CA LYS A 107 -18.52 -2.78 -22.37
C LYS A 107 -17.11 -2.77 -21.74
N GLY A 108 -16.09 -3.04 -22.55
CA GLY A 108 -14.67 -2.96 -22.14
C GLY A 108 -14.15 -4.20 -21.40
N ARG A 109 -13.15 -4.01 -20.53
CA ARG A 109 -12.45 -5.12 -19.83
C ARG A 109 -13.39 -5.96 -18.95
N SER A 110 -14.44 -5.35 -18.39
CA SER A 110 -15.44 -6.06 -17.56
C SER A 110 -16.36 -6.96 -18.39
N ALA A 111 -16.61 -6.62 -19.66
CA ALA A 111 -17.37 -7.44 -20.59
C ALA A 111 -16.59 -8.68 -21.00
N MET A 112 -15.29 -8.52 -21.30
CA MET A 112 -14.39 -9.63 -21.62
C MET A 112 -14.27 -10.61 -20.45
N ARG A 113 -14.19 -10.09 -19.21
CA ARG A 113 -14.22 -10.94 -18.00
C ARG A 113 -15.54 -11.68 -17.84
N ALA A 114 -16.69 -11.00 -18.03
CA ALA A 114 -18.00 -11.66 -17.97
C ALA A 114 -18.14 -12.77 -19.04
N MET A 115 -17.73 -12.49 -20.28
CA MET A 115 -17.75 -13.47 -21.37
C MET A 115 -16.79 -14.64 -21.12
N ALA A 116 -15.63 -14.40 -20.49
CA ALA A 116 -14.71 -15.46 -20.10
C ALA A 116 -15.29 -16.36 -18.99
N LEU A 117 -16.01 -15.77 -18.03
CA LEU A 117 -16.70 -16.51 -16.98
C LEU A 117 -17.88 -17.32 -17.53
N GLU A 118 -18.64 -16.76 -18.47
CA GLU A 118 -19.74 -17.46 -19.17
C GLU A 118 -19.26 -18.62 -20.05
N LYS A 119 -18.01 -18.56 -20.53
CA LYS A 119 -17.36 -19.60 -21.34
C LYS A 119 -16.60 -20.64 -20.50
N GLY A 120 -16.60 -20.52 -19.17
CA GLY A 120 -15.96 -21.51 -18.29
C GLY A 120 -16.60 -22.89 -18.44
N SER A 121 -15.79 -23.96 -18.37
CA SER A 121 -16.29 -25.34 -18.43
C SER A 121 -16.94 -25.72 -17.10
N ILE A 122 -18.10 -26.39 -17.16
CA ILE A 122 -18.80 -26.91 -15.98
C ILE A 122 -17.91 -27.87 -15.15
N GLY A 123 -16.92 -28.51 -15.79
CA GLY A 123 -15.95 -29.39 -15.12
C GLY A 123 -15.01 -28.69 -14.15
N SER A 124 -14.73 -27.38 -14.32
CA SER A 124 -13.91 -26.60 -13.38
C SER A 124 -14.71 -25.99 -12.23
N MET A 125 -16.03 -26.25 -12.18
CA MET A 125 -16.89 -25.81 -11.08
C MET A 125 -16.88 -26.80 -9.90
N ASN A 126 -16.47 -28.04 -10.15
CA ASN A 126 -16.45 -29.12 -9.15
C ASN A 126 -15.05 -29.39 -8.58
N THR A 127 -14.16 -28.41 -8.59
CA THR A 127 -12.90 -28.49 -7.85
C THR A 127 -13.20 -28.27 -6.38
N GLU A 128 -13.20 -29.35 -5.61
CA GLU A 128 -13.29 -29.31 -4.16
C GLU A 128 -12.23 -28.35 -3.59
N LYS A 129 -12.69 -27.43 -2.74
CA LYS A 129 -11.80 -26.50 -2.06
C LYS A 129 -10.99 -27.29 -1.04
N ARG A 130 -9.66 -27.20 -1.10
CA ARG A 130 -8.77 -27.78 -0.09
C ARG A 130 -9.16 -27.23 1.28
N GLU A 131 -9.39 -28.13 2.23
CA GLU A 131 -9.70 -27.77 3.62
C GLU A 131 -8.49 -27.04 4.22
N GLU A 132 -8.72 -25.83 4.73
CA GLU A 132 -7.75 -25.03 5.47
C GLU A 132 -8.23 -24.95 6.91
N GLU A 133 -7.36 -25.30 7.84
CA GLU A 133 -7.64 -25.25 9.28
C GLU A 133 -7.71 -23.78 9.69
N ILE A 134 -8.89 -23.33 10.13
CA ILE A 134 -9.12 -21.93 10.55
C ILE A 134 -8.52 -21.78 11.95
N PRO A 135 -7.49 -20.93 12.15
CA PRO A 135 -6.96 -20.67 13.48
C PRO A 135 -8.02 -19.96 14.33
N ASP A 136 -8.18 -20.37 15.59
CA ASP A 136 -9.21 -19.85 16.52
C ASP A 136 -9.13 -18.32 16.75
N GLU A 137 -8.00 -17.68 16.45
CA GLU A 137 -7.82 -16.22 16.57
C GLU A 137 -8.37 -15.43 15.37
N GLN A 138 -8.80 -16.10 14.31
CA GLN A 138 -9.30 -15.52 13.06
C GLN A 138 -10.73 -16.01 12.75
N ALA A 139 -11.63 -15.83 13.73
CA ALA A 139 -13.09 -15.88 13.55
C ALA A 139 -13.65 -14.57 12.93
N ASP A 140 -12.82 -13.84 12.20
CA ASP A 140 -13.14 -12.88 11.14
C ASP A 140 -13.37 -13.65 9.82
N GLY A 141 -14.21 -14.68 9.89
CA GLY A 141 -15.00 -15.12 8.76
C GLY A 141 -15.88 -13.95 8.34
N GLU A 142 -15.35 -13.07 7.50
CA GLU A 142 -16.16 -12.26 6.61
C GLU A 142 -16.99 -13.29 5.84
N THR A 143 -18.25 -13.45 6.23
CA THR A 143 -19.27 -14.06 5.39
C THR A 143 -19.41 -13.15 4.20
N ARG A 144 -18.41 -13.26 3.31
CA ARG A 144 -18.43 -12.79 1.96
C ARG A 144 -19.58 -13.59 1.38
N ASN A 145 -20.76 -12.97 1.38
CA ASN A 145 -21.88 -13.37 0.56
C ASN A 145 -21.44 -13.16 -0.90
N MET A 146 -20.43 -13.92 -1.34
CA MET A 146 -20.10 -14.09 -2.73
C MET A 146 -21.24 -14.93 -3.25
N GLY A 147 -22.28 -14.25 -3.75
CA GLY A 147 -23.19 -14.90 -4.68
C GLY A 147 -22.32 -15.57 -5.73
N ILE A 148 -22.41 -16.91 -5.79
CA ILE A 148 -21.82 -17.80 -6.80
C ILE A 148 -20.62 -17.18 -7.52
N SER A 149 -19.49 -17.03 -6.81
CA SER A 149 -18.24 -16.69 -7.48
C SER A 149 -17.71 -17.98 -8.10
N THR A 150 -17.89 -18.11 -9.40
CA THR A 150 -17.18 -19.10 -10.20
C THR A 150 -15.69 -18.90 -9.99
N ILE A 151 -15.04 -19.94 -9.46
CA ILE A 151 -13.60 -20.01 -9.28
C ILE A 151 -12.95 -20.17 -10.66
N VAL A 152 -12.46 -19.07 -11.23
CA VAL A 152 -11.45 -19.12 -12.28
C VAL A 152 -10.10 -19.02 -11.59
N ASP A 153 -9.15 -19.89 -11.98
CA ASP A 153 -7.80 -19.93 -11.42
C ASP A 153 -7.20 -18.52 -11.26
N GLU A 154 -6.88 -18.17 -10.02
CA GLU A 154 -6.16 -16.95 -9.64
C GLU A 154 -4.77 -16.86 -10.29
N GLN A 155 -4.32 -17.93 -10.96
CA GLN A 155 -3.05 -17.99 -11.68
C GLN A 155 -3.13 -17.41 -13.11
N ALA A 156 -4.30 -17.38 -13.74
CA ALA A 156 -4.52 -16.69 -15.02
C ALA A 156 -4.76 -15.17 -14.84
N ILE A 157 -4.91 -14.72 -13.58
CA ILE A 157 -5.08 -13.33 -13.18
C ILE A 157 -4.15 -13.07 -11.98
N THR A 158 -2.86 -13.36 -12.11
CA THR A 158 -1.88 -12.81 -11.16
C THR A 158 -1.71 -11.31 -11.48
N GLU A 159 -2.66 -10.48 -11.05
CA GLU A 159 -2.31 -9.10 -10.72
C GLU A 159 -1.37 -9.19 -9.51
N PRO A 160 -0.12 -8.68 -9.57
CA PRO A 160 0.71 -8.62 -8.38
C PRO A 160 -0.08 -7.85 -7.34
N LYS A 161 -0.27 -8.47 -6.17
CA LYS A 161 -1.00 -7.93 -5.00
C LYS A 161 -0.78 -6.43 -4.95
N GLY A 162 -1.79 -5.67 -5.40
CA GLY A 162 -1.63 -4.24 -5.61
C GLY A 162 -1.12 -3.60 -4.31
N PRO A 163 -0.24 -2.60 -4.39
CA PRO A 163 0.37 -2.01 -3.19
C PRO A 163 -0.74 -1.66 -2.21
N GLY A 164 -0.64 -2.24 -1.00
CA GLY A 164 -1.60 -2.04 0.07
C GLY A 164 -1.79 -0.55 0.36
N LEU A 165 -2.83 -0.20 1.12
CA LEU A 165 -3.16 1.20 1.41
C LEU A 165 -1.93 1.97 1.94
N ILE A 166 -1.12 1.35 2.78
CA ILE A 166 0.12 1.92 3.34
C ILE A 166 1.17 2.19 2.26
N SER A 167 1.32 1.29 1.28
CA SER A 167 2.23 1.47 0.14
C SER A 167 1.79 2.59 -0.80
N ARG A 168 0.47 2.83 -0.95
CA ARG A 168 -0.04 3.98 -1.71
C ARG A 168 0.31 5.30 -1.02
N LEU A 169 0.21 5.35 0.31
CA LEU A 169 0.64 6.53 1.07
C LEU A 169 2.16 6.74 0.97
N SER A 170 2.97 5.69 1.11
CA SER A 170 4.44 5.84 1.01
C SER A 170 4.88 6.32 -0.38
N THR A 171 4.25 5.83 -1.46
CA THR A 171 4.51 6.33 -2.82
C THR A 171 4.15 7.80 -3.01
N TRP A 172 3.12 8.29 -2.33
CA TRP A 172 2.73 9.70 -2.37
C TRP A 172 3.73 10.59 -1.62
N PHE A 173 4.21 10.15 -0.45
CA PHE A 173 5.22 10.90 0.30
C PHE A 173 6.58 10.90 -0.41
N SER A 174 7.02 9.76 -0.97
CA SER A 174 8.29 9.69 -1.70
C SER A 174 8.29 10.55 -2.95
N THR A 175 7.21 10.53 -3.75
CA THR A 175 7.08 11.39 -4.95
C THR A 175 7.03 12.87 -4.59
N SER A 176 6.40 13.24 -3.47
CA SER A 176 6.41 14.62 -2.98
C SER A 176 7.82 15.07 -2.55
N LEU A 177 8.55 14.20 -1.84
CA LEU A 177 9.92 14.48 -1.41
C LEU A 177 10.88 14.60 -2.60
N GLU A 178 10.73 13.72 -3.60
CA GLU A 178 11.54 13.70 -4.82
C GLU A 178 11.29 14.94 -5.69
N ASN A 179 10.02 15.36 -5.83
CA ASN A 179 9.68 16.63 -6.49
C ASN A 179 10.24 17.85 -5.74
N SER A 180 10.30 17.81 -4.41
CA SER A 180 10.87 18.89 -3.59
C SER A 180 12.41 18.94 -3.71
N ALA A 181 13.07 17.78 -3.75
CA ALA A 181 14.50 17.65 -4.00
C ALA A 181 14.87 18.13 -5.41
N LYS A 182 14.11 17.73 -6.44
CA LYS A 182 14.31 18.16 -7.83
C LYS A 182 14.23 19.69 -7.97
N ARG A 183 13.25 20.35 -7.33
CA ARG A 183 13.15 21.82 -7.32
C ARG A 183 14.35 22.51 -6.64
N ARG A 184 14.95 21.90 -5.62
CA ARG A 184 16.18 22.42 -4.98
C ARG A 184 17.40 22.24 -5.89
N MET A 185 17.48 21.12 -6.62
CA MET A 185 18.55 20.86 -7.59
C MET A 185 18.46 21.79 -8.80
N GLU A 186 17.25 22.04 -9.33
CA GLU A 186 17.01 23.00 -10.41
C GLU A 186 17.33 24.45 -9.99
N ARG A 187 17.06 24.81 -8.73
CA ARG A 187 17.46 26.12 -8.17
C ARG A 187 18.98 26.25 -7.99
N LYS A 188 19.68 25.16 -7.66
CA LYS A 188 21.15 25.15 -7.59
C LYS A 188 21.79 25.18 -8.98
N SER A 189 21.25 24.47 -9.98
CA SER A 189 21.76 24.48 -11.36
C SER A 189 21.50 25.78 -12.10
N SER A 190 20.38 26.47 -11.80
CA SER A 190 20.13 27.83 -12.31
C SER A 190 20.94 28.90 -11.59
N LYS A 191 21.25 28.72 -10.30
CA LYS A 191 22.12 29.64 -9.55
C LYS A 191 23.61 29.46 -9.88
N SER A 192 24.06 28.26 -10.23
CA SER A 192 25.43 28.06 -10.76
C SER A 192 25.63 28.65 -12.16
N LYS A 193 24.57 28.73 -12.97
CA LYS A 193 24.61 29.43 -14.28
C LYS A 193 24.60 30.96 -14.18
N LYS A 194 24.16 31.55 -13.05
CA LYS A 194 24.04 33.01 -12.89
C LYS A 194 25.21 33.69 -12.16
N THR A 195 26.21 32.92 -11.68
CA THR A 195 27.37 33.45 -10.93
C THR A 195 28.71 33.29 -11.68
N LYS A 196 28.71 33.15 -13.01
CA LYS A 196 29.95 33.13 -13.81
C LYS A 196 30.05 34.32 -14.77
N THR A 197 30.18 35.52 -14.19
CA THR A 197 30.99 36.61 -14.75
C THR A 197 31.76 37.25 -13.60
N SER A 198 32.80 36.56 -13.15
CA SER A 198 33.89 37.11 -12.36
C SER A 198 35.06 36.13 -12.44
N ASP A 199 36.25 36.72 -12.56
CA ASP A 199 37.53 36.18 -12.99
C ASP A 199 38.04 34.85 -12.39
N SER A 200 38.96 34.30 -13.19
CA SER A 200 40.18 33.58 -12.82
C SER A 200 40.20 32.05 -13.02
N ASN A 201 41.00 31.67 -14.03
CA ASN A 201 41.94 30.56 -14.12
C ASN A 201 41.47 29.13 -13.76
N ASP A 202 41.16 28.33 -14.78
CA ASP A 202 41.04 26.87 -14.68
C ASP A 202 41.98 26.21 -15.70
N MET A 203 43.09 25.63 -15.19
CA MET A 203 44.15 24.95 -15.94
C MET A 203 43.85 23.45 -16.18
N TRP A 204 42.57 23.04 -16.13
CA TRP A 204 42.12 21.67 -16.32
C TRP A 204 40.71 21.59 -16.93
N ALA A 205 40.50 22.26 -18.08
CA ALA A 205 39.28 22.06 -18.86
C ALA A 205 39.44 20.81 -19.76
N SER A 206 38.76 19.71 -19.42
CA SER A 206 38.56 18.61 -20.36
C SER A 206 37.54 19.01 -21.42
N SER A 207 37.84 18.70 -22.67
CA SER A 207 37.09 19.05 -23.87
C SER A 207 35.61 18.70 -23.73
N SER A 208 34.75 19.67 -24.08
CA SER A 208 33.33 19.48 -24.30
C SER A 208 33.07 18.28 -25.23
N GLU A 209 32.24 17.34 -24.77
CA GLU A 209 31.69 16.29 -25.62
C GLU A 209 31.02 16.94 -26.84
N SER A 210 31.64 16.69 -27.99
CA SER A 210 31.22 17.16 -29.30
C SER A 210 29.81 16.65 -29.60
N SER A 211 28.92 17.57 -29.97
CA SER A 211 27.58 17.31 -30.48
C SER A 211 27.65 16.66 -31.88
N LEU A 212 28.03 15.39 -31.93
CA LEU A 212 27.83 14.52 -33.09
C LEU A 212 26.72 13.52 -32.73
N ALA A 213 25.48 13.98 -32.85
CA ALA A 213 24.36 13.07 -33.00
C ALA A 213 24.61 12.26 -34.28
N ARG A 214 25.24 11.08 -34.13
CA ARG A 214 25.43 10.11 -35.23
C ARG A 214 24.05 9.73 -35.72
N SER A 215 23.70 10.18 -36.92
CA SER A 215 22.52 9.68 -37.60
C SER A 215 22.73 8.19 -37.90
N VAL A 216 21.67 7.41 -37.76
CA VAL A 216 21.68 5.95 -37.93
C VAL A 216 20.83 5.64 -39.15
N SER A 217 21.35 4.84 -40.08
CA SER A 217 20.63 4.38 -41.28
C SER A 217 20.39 2.87 -41.20
N SER A 218 19.21 2.42 -41.65
CA SER A 218 18.87 0.99 -41.72
C SER A 218 19.35 0.37 -43.02
N CYS A 219 19.94 -0.82 -42.96
CA CYS A 219 20.33 -1.59 -44.14
C CYS A 219 19.08 -2.08 -44.92
N PRO A 220 19.04 -1.92 -46.26
CA PRO A 220 17.89 -2.36 -47.07
C PRO A 220 17.74 -3.88 -47.12
N THR A 221 18.84 -4.63 -47.00
CA THR A 221 18.85 -6.09 -47.19
C THR A 221 18.52 -6.85 -45.91
N CYS A 222 19.08 -6.41 -44.77
CA CYS A 222 18.93 -7.11 -43.48
C CYS A 222 18.23 -6.30 -42.38
N GLY A 223 17.85 -5.03 -42.64
CA GLY A 223 17.11 -4.19 -41.69
C GLY A 223 17.90 -3.72 -40.47
N ALA A 224 19.18 -4.11 -40.34
CA ALA A 224 20.02 -3.72 -39.22
C ALA A 224 20.36 -2.22 -39.25
N LEU A 225 20.37 -1.59 -38.07
CA LEU A 225 20.70 -0.18 -37.89
C LEU A 225 22.22 0.01 -37.81
N ASN A 226 22.78 0.83 -38.70
CA ASN A 226 24.22 1.10 -38.78
C ASN A 226 24.51 2.61 -38.71
N ASN A 227 25.73 2.99 -38.32
CA ASN A 227 26.10 4.40 -38.17
C ASN A 227 26.32 5.06 -39.55
N SER A 228 25.85 6.30 -39.72
CA SER A 228 26.07 7.07 -40.95
C SER A 228 27.58 7.31 -41.18
N GLY A 229 28.18 6.60 -42.14
CA GLY A 229 29.61 6.72 -42.47
C GLY A 229 30.32 5.38 -42.73
N THR A 230 29.65 4.25 -42.54
CA THR A 230 30.17 2.94 -42.95
C THR A 230 29.69 2.58 -44.36
N ALA A 231 30.62 2.24 -45.26
CA ALA A 231 30.29 1.84 -46.63
C ALA A 231 29.61 0.46 -46.72
N TYR A 232 29.75 -0.37 -45.69
CA TYR A 232 29.21 -1.73 -45.64
C TYR A 232 28.39 -1.95 -44.35
N CYS A 233 27.40 -2.82 -44.43
CA CYS A 233 26.63 -3.23 -43.26
C CYS A 233 27.47 -4.10 -42.33
N THR A 234 27.57 -3.74 -41.06
CA THR A 234 28.29 -4.49 -40.02
C THR A 234 27.67 -5.86 -39.70
N SER A 235 26.38 -6.06 -39.99
CA SER A 235 25.70 -7.33 -39.72
C SER A 235 25.73 -8.30 -40.89
N CYS A 236 25.62 -7.81 -42.12
CA CYS A 236 25.44 -8.65 -43.31
C CYS A 236 26.51 -8.43 -44.41
N GLY A 237 27.43 -7.48 -44.23
CA GLY A 237 28.55 -7.24 -45.16
C GLY A 237 28.17 -6.55 -46.48
N ASP A 238 26.89 -6.29 -46.69
CA ASP A 238 26.37 -5.73 -47.94
C ASP A 238 26.65 -4.22 -48.07
N LEU A 239 26.75 -3.71 -49.30
CA LEU A 239 27.09 -2.30 -49.55
C LEU A 239 25.91 -1.38 -49.19
N MET A 240 26.18 -0.36 -48.38
CA MET A 240 25.18 0.66 -48.04
C MET A 240 25.18 1.74 -49.14
N SER A 241 24.11 1.76 -49.96
CA SER A 241 23.84 2.81 -50.95
C SER A 241 23.04 3.97 -50.36
#